data_AF-A0A0Q6AC74-F1
#
_entry.id   AF-A0A0Q6AC74-F1
#
_cell.length_a   1.000
_cell.length_b   1.000
_cell.length_c   1.000
_cell.angle_alpha   90.00
_cell.angle_beta   90.00
_cell.angle_gamma   90.00
#
_symmetry.space_group_name_H-M   'P 1'
#
loop_
_entity.id
_entity.type
_entity.pdbx_description
1 polymer ?
#
loop_
_entity_poly.entity_id
_entity_poly.type
_entity_poly.pdbx_seq_one_letter_code
_entity_poly.pdbx_strand_id
1 'polypeptide(L)'
;MIDNKSDFPVEIEFNQKKVGIEVNQKKTINEKTRLKEISILYKNEKKLERNIPLFLNPKESLLISLVKDTIKFKGDKEALHDYYQHGFGFLTLKIGEYQNYYQKGNTKGFINTSEMYLGEVLKKAERLNNSPLGREDIGYKEFERLIKQRWFFTVFMSFGGAKLGNVEKDLMLYYYEKYFEKDIEKYQCDTWVEYNILERYAIHQKTLGFNLPKYEIIENSDEDEVNQYLPAKCQEEYFKSSYSFWVQKKDLVRAEKYKKILTEKFHAKL
;
A
#
# COMPACT_ATOMS: atom_id res chain seq x y z
N MET A 1 -7.57 -0.98 -23.39
CA MET A 1 -7.69 -2.22 -24.20
C MET A 1 -6.76 -3.27 -23.61
N ILE A 2 -7.20 -4.52 -23.54
CA ILE A 2 -6.39 -5.65 -23.07
C ILE A 2 -6.21 -6.62 -24.23
N ASP A 3 -4.97 -6.98 -24.52
CA ASP A 3 -4.54 -7.87 -25.61
C ASP A 3 -3.91 -9.12 -24.99
N ASN A 4 -4.66 -10.22 -24.97
CA ASN A 4 -4.19 -11.48 -24.37
C ASN A 4 -3.36 -12.27 -25.39
N LYS A 5 -2.04 -12.19 -25.27
CA LYS A 5 -1.07 -13.00 -26.03
C LYS A 5 -0.39 -14.05 -25.13
N SER A 6 -1.04 -14.40 -24.02
CA SER A 6 -0.60 -15.49 -23.14
C SER A 6 -1.07 -16.83 -23.72
N ASP A 7 -0.47 -17.92 -23.26
CA ASP A 7 -0.84 -19.28 -23.70
C ASP A 7 -2.14 -19.80 -23.06
N PHE A 8 -2.83 -18.98 -22.26
CA PHE A 8 -4.02 -19.32 -21.50
C PHE A 8 -5.03 -18.16 -21.49
N PRO A 9 -6.33 -18.47 -21.35
CA PRO A 9 -7.36 -17.45 -21.17
C PRO A 9 -7.15 -16.70 -19.86
N VAL A 10 -7.63 -15.46 -19.83
CA VAL A 10 -7.59 -14.60 -18.64
C VAL A 10 -8.97 -14.08 -18.32
N GLU A 11 -9.21 -13.81 -17.05
CA GLU A 11 -10.37 -13.07 -16.58
C GLU A 11 -9.90 -11.74 -15.98
N ILE A 12 -10.52 -10.65 -16.42
CA ILE A 12 -10.22 -9.32 -15.94
C ILE A 12 -11.35 -8.88 -15.02
N GLU A 13 -11.01 -8.57 -13.78
CA GLU A 13 -11.95 -8.05 -12.79
C GLU A 13 -11.73 -6.55 -12.58
N PHE A 14 -12.83 -5.80 -12.57
CA PHE A 14 -12.83 -4.35 -12.35
C PHE A 14 -14.24 -3.90 -11.93
N ASN A 15 -14.37 -2.99 -10.96
CA ASN A 15 -15.67 -2.47 -10.51
C ASN A 15 -16.75 -3.57 -10.29
N GLN A 16 -16.40 -4.71 -9.69
CA GLN A 16 -17.29 -5.87 -9.48
C GLN A 16 -17.78 -6.57 -10.77
N LYS A 17 -17.27 -6.18 -11.94
CA LYS A 17 -17.51 -6.85 -13.22
C LYS A 17 -16.36 -7.80 -13.51
N LYS A 18 -16.65 -8.87 -14.24
CA LYS A 18 -15.66 -9.82 -14.75
C LYS A 18 -15.78 -9.97 -16.26
N VAL A 19 -14.65 -10.00 -16.94
CA VAL A 19 -14.60 -10.15 -18.40
C VAL A 19 -13.55 -11.20 -18.77
N GLY A 20 -14.00 -12.32 -19.34
CA GLY A 20 -13.12 -13.33 -19.92
C GLY A 20 -12.53 -12.88 -21.27
N ILE A 21 -11.25 -13.17 -21.50
CA ILE A 21 -10.51 -12.91 -22.74
C ILE A 21 -9.76 -14.19 -23.12
N GLU A 22 -10.16 -14.82 -24.23
CA GLU A 22 -9.49 -16.02 -24.73
C GLU A 22 -8.07 -15.72 -25.25
N VAL A 23 -7.32 -16.79 -25.51
CA VAL A 23 -5.98 -16.72 -26.10
C VAL A 23 -6.03 -15.99 -27.45
N ASN A 24 -5.07 -15.09 -27.66
CA ASN A 24 -4.94 -14.23 -28.86
C ASN A 24 -6.14 -13.31 -29.12
N GLN A 25 -7.01 -13.08 -28.12
CA GLN A 25 -8.10 -12.13 -28.23
C GLN A 25 -7.77 -10.78 -27.59
N LYS A 26 -8.46 -9.76 -28.06
CA LYS A 26 -8.45 -8.42 -27.46
C LYS A 26 -9.83 -8.07 -26.97
N LYS A 27 -9.90 -7.41 -25.82
CA LYS A 27 -11.12 -6.76 -25.35
C LYS A 27 -10.87 -5.33 -24.93
N THR A 28 -11.81 -4.47 -25.27
CA THR A 28 -11.84 -3.09 -24.82
C THR A 28 -12.75 -2.98 -23.60
N ILE A 29 -12.21 -2.44 -22.52
CA ILE A 29 -12.97 -2.06 -21.33
C ILE A 29 -13.22 -0.57 -21.44
N ASN A 30 -14.48 -0.20 -21.62
CA ASN A 30 -14.93 1.20 -21.70
C ASN A 30 -15.77 1.51 -20.48
N GLU A 31 -15.16 2.14 -19.48
CA GLU A 31 -15.86 2.57 -18.28
C GLU A 31 -16.07 4.08 -18.30
N LYS A 32 -17.28 4.51 -17.89
CA LYS A 32 -17.65 5.93 -17.81
C LYS A 32 -17.02 6.62 -16.59
N THR A 33 -16.68 5.82 -15.57
CA THR A 33 -16.01 6.28 -14.36
C THR A 33 -14.54 5.87 -14.39
N ARG A 34 -13.70 6.65 -13.72
CA ARG A 34 -12.26 6.36 -13.62
C ARG A 34 -12.05 5.02 -12.92
N LEU A 35 -11.41 4.09 -13.61
CA LEU A 35 -10.90 2.85 -13.02
C LEU A 35 -9.60 3.15 -12.27
N LYS A 36 -9.53 2.75 -11.00
CA LYS A 36 -8.30 2.87 -10.19
C LYS A 36 -7.35 1.71 -10.42
N GLU A 37 -7.88 0.52 -10.67
CA GLU A 37 -7.12 -0.70 -10.86
C GLU A 37 -7.92 -1.72 -11.66
N ILE A 38 -7.22 -2.75 -12.14
CA ILE A 38 -7.80 -4.00 -12.66
C ILE A 38 -7.05 -5.19 -12.05
N SER A 39 -7.76 -6.29 -11.89
CA SER A 39 -7.17 -7.58 -11.49
C SER A 39 -7.19 -8.53 -12.68
N ILE A 40 -6.06 -9.20 -12.93
CA ILE A 40 -5.90 -10.17 -14.00
C ILE A 40 -5.76 -11.55 -13.37
N LEU A 41 -6.78 -12.39 -13.55
CA LEU A 41 -6.79 -13.77 -13.12
C LEU A 41 -6.47 -14.67 -14.30
N TYR A 42 -5.29 -15.28 -14.25
CA TYR A 42 -4.85 -16.21 -15.26
C TYR A 42 -5.52 -17.57 -15.04
N LYS A 43 -6.22 -18.09 -16.04
CA LYS A 43 -6.87 -19.41 -15.99
C LYS A 43 -5.87 -20.54 -16.30
N ASN A 44 -4.72 -20.51 -15.63
CA ASN A 44 -3.72 -21.56 -15.65
C ASN A 44 -3.79 -22.41 -14.37
N GLU A 45 -3.02 -23.48 -14.29
CA GLU A 45 -2.98 -24.38 -13.13
C GLU A 45 -2.62 -23.65 -11.83
N LYS A 46 -1.77 -22.62 -11.92
CA LYS A 46 -1.31 -21.82 -10.77
C LYS A 46 -2.33 -20.75 -10.33
N LYS A 47 -3.38 -20.50 -11.12
CA LYS A 47 -4.38 -19.45 -10.89
C LYS A 47 -3.77 -18.12 -10.47
N LEU A 48 -2.71 -17.72 -11.18
CA LEU A 48 -1.93 -16.54 -10.81
C LEU A 48 -2.82 -15.29 -10.93
N GLU A 49 -2.72 -14.40 -9.95
CA GLU A 49 -3.46 -13.14 -9.93
C GLU A 49 -2.48 -11.96 -9.96
N ARG A 50 -2.79 -10.95 -10.76
CA ARG A 50 -2.00 -9.71 -10.82
C ARG A 50 -2.90 -8.49 -10.78
N ASN A 51 -2.65 -7.61 -9.82
CA ASN A 51 -3.30 -6.30 -9.73
C ASN A 51 -2.48 -5.25 -10.46
N ILE A 52 -3.13 -4.47 -11.32
CA ILE A 52 -2.53 -3.39 -12.08
C ILE A 52 -3.26 -2.10 -11.72
N PRO A 53 -2.63 -1.18 -10.96
CA PRO A 53 -3.16 0.16 -10.78
C PRO A 53 -3.14 0.90 -12.12
N LEU A 54 -4.17 1.70 -12.35
CA LEU A 54 -4.35 2.51 -13.54
C LEU A 54 -4.16 3.98 -13.21
N PHE A 55 -3.11 4.57 -13.76
CA PHE A 55 -2.77 5.98 -13.56
C PHE A 55 -3.47 6.90 -14.56
N LEU A 56 -4.56 6.44 -15.19
CA LEU A 56 -5.22 7.14 -16.29
C LEU A 56 -6.22 8.19 -15.80
N ASN A 57 -6.30 9.29 -16.56
CA ASN A 57 -7.37 10.27 -16.51
C ASN A 57 -8.57 9.82 -17.38
N PRO A 58 -9.79 10.39 -17.21
CA PRO A 58 -11.00 9.89 -17.89
C PRO A 58 -10.98 9.85 -19.43
N LYS A 59 -10.09 10.61 -20.09
CA LYS A 59 -9.96 10.66 -21.55
C LYS A 59 -8.74 9.90 -22.08
N GLU A 60 -7.93 9.35 -21.18
CA GLU A 60 -6.71 8.63 -21.52
C GLU A 60 -7.00 7.15 -21.78
N SER A 61 -6.16 6.51 -22.59
CA SER A 61 -6.30 5.12 -22.95
C SER A 61 -4.97 4.38 -22.88
N LEU A 62 -5.04 3.15 -22.37
CA LEU A 62 -3.89 2.26 -22.22
C LEU A 62 -4.16 0.93 -22.90
N LEU A 63 -3.19 0.46 -23.67
CA LEU A 63 -3.11 -0.91 -24.14
C LEU A 63 -2.25 -1.72 -23.17
N ILE A 64 -2.84 -2.76 -22.58
CA ILE A 64 -2.16 -3.73 -21.73
C ILE A 64 -2.04 -5.03 -22.52
N SER A 65 -0.82 -5.40 -22.90
CA SER A 65 -0.54 -6.66 -23.60
C SER A 65 0.01 -7.68 -22.62
N LEU A 66 -0.67 -8.81 -22.49
CA LEU A 66 -0.25 -9.93 -21.65
C LEU A 66 0.56 -10.90 -22.52
N VAL A 67 1.86 -11.02 -22.27
CA VAL A 67 2.78 -11.84 -23.09
C VAL A 67 3.53 -12.78 -22.16
N LYS A 68 3.11 -14.05 -22.13
CA LYS A 68 3.61 -15.07 -21.17
C LYS A 68 3.53 -14.52 -19.73
N ASP A 69 4.66 -14.43 -19.04
CA ASP A 69 4.76 -13.92 -17.67
C ASP A 69 4.99 -12.41 -17.58
N THR A 70 4.95 -11.68 -18.70
CA THR A 70 5.25 -10.24 -18.75
C THR A 70 4.04 -9.43 -19.18
N ILE A 71 3.97 -8.20 -18.69
CA ILE A 71 2.94 -7.22 -19.05
C ILE A 71 3.64 -6.07 -19.75
N LYS A 72 3.14 -5.70 -20.92
CA LYS A 72 3.63 -4.56 -21.70
C LYS A 72 2.56 -3.51 -21.81
N PHE A 73 2.95 -2.25 -21.62
CA PHE A 73 2.07 -1.11 -21.70
C PHE A 73 2.33 -0.33 -23.00
N LYS A 74 1.27 0.26 -23.56
CA LYS A 74 1.39 1.20 -24.68
C LYS A 74 0.28 2.25 -24.61
N GLY A 75 0.62 3.51 -24.91
CA GLY A 75 -0.35 4.62 -24.93
C GLY A 75 -0.12 5.60 -23.78
N ASP A 76 -1.21 6.15 -23.24
CA ASP A 76 -1.11 7.20 -22.23
C ASP A 76 -0.47 6.67 -20.94
N LYS A 77 0.53 7.41 -20.44
CA LYS A 77 1.30 7.08 -19.23
C LYS A 77 1.92 5.67 -19.27
N GLU A 78 2.26 5.16 -20.45
CA GLU A 78 2.94 3.86 -20.59
C GLU A 78 4.20 3.78 -19.72
N ALA A 79 5.01 4.83 -19.72
CA ALA A 79 6.26 4.88 -18.98
C ALA A 79 6.06 4.84 -17.46
N LEU A 80 4.96 5.41 -16.95
CA LEU A 80 4.62 5.32 -15.52
C LEU A 80 4.17 3.90 -15.15
N HIS A 81 3.36 3.24 -15.98
CA HIS A 81 2.94 1.86 -15.73
C HIS A 81 4.13 0.88 -15.84
N ASP A 82 5.02 1.07 -16.80
CA ASP A 82 6.27 0.31 -16.90
C ASP A 82 7.17 0.53 -15.66
N TYR A 83 7.27 1.78 -15.20
CA TYR A 83 8.05 2.12 -14.00
C TYR A 83 7.41 1.60 -12.71
N TYR A 84 6.09 1.53 -12.62
CA TYR A 84 5.38 0.84 -11.54
C TYR A 84 5.79 -0.64 -11.50
N GLN A 85 5.66 -1.31 -12.64
CA GLN A 85 5.80 -2.75 -12.73
C GLN A 85 7.24 -3.21 -12.46
N HIS A 86 8.24 -2.42 -12.86
CA HIS A 86 9.64 -2.86 -12.88
C HIS A 86 10.61 -1.94 -12.13
N GLY A 87 10.18 -0.74 -11.73
CA GLY A 87 11.09 0.39 -11.59
C GLY A 87 11.46 0.83 -10.18
N PHE A 88 10.51 0.85 -9.23
CA PHE A 88 10.78 1.29 -7.86
C PHE A 88 10.70 0.17 -6.81
N GLY A 89 10.51 -1.09 -7.24
CA GLY A 89 10.57 -2.26 -6.36
C GLY A 89 11.90 -2.40 -5.60
N PHE A 90 12.99 -1.80 -6.13
CA PHE A 90 14.30 -1.78 -5.48
C PHE A 90 14.29 -1.09 -4.12
N LEU A 91 13.30 -0.22 -3.82
CA LEU A 91 13.19 0.41 -2.51
C LEU A 91 13.19 -0.64 -1.39
N THR A 92 12.48 -1.76 -1.57
CA THR A 92 12.46 -2.84 -0.57
C THR A 92 13.80 -3.56 -0.42
N LEU A 93 14.64 -3.53 -1.45
CA LEU A 93 15.99 -4.08 -1.36
C LEU A 93 16.90 -3.22 -0.47
N LYS A 94 16.47 -2.01 -0.10
CA LYS A 94 17.19 -1.11 0.81
C LYS A 94 16.99 -1.41 2.29
N ILE A 95 16.10 -2.36 2.64
CA ILE A 95 15.86 -2.74 4.04
C ILE A 95 17.18 -3.13 4.75
N GLY A 96 18.00 -3.97 4.13
CA GLY A 96 19.27 -4.40 4.75
C GLY A 96 20.26 -3.25 4.95
N GLU A 97 20.28 -2.27 4.05
CA GLU A 97 21.11 -1.06 4.18
C GLU A 97 20.63 -0.18 5.33
N TYR A 98 19.32 0.03 5.44
CA TYR A 98 18.71 0.79 6.53
C TYR A 98 18.90 0.10 7.89
N GLN A 99 18.74 -1.22 7.96
CA GLN A 99 19.01 -2.00 9.16
C GLN A 99 20.46 -1.88 9.62
N ASN A 100 21.42 -1.84 8.70
CA ASN A 100 22.83 -1.63 9.03
C ASN A 100 23.08 -0.23 9.64
N TYR A 101 22.43 0.83 9.15
CA TYR A 101 22.48 2.15 9.80
C TYR A 101 21.86 2.13 11.19
N TYR A 102 20.69 1.49 11.33
CA TYR A 102 19.98 1.36 12.60
C TYR A 102 20.82 0.64 13.66
N GLN A 103 21.39 -0.52 13.32
CA GLN A 103 22.22 -1.33 14.22
C GLN A 103 23.52 -0.63 14.65
N LYS A 104 24.06 0.27 13.80
CA LYS A 104 25.23 1.09 14.11
C LYS A 104 24.89 2.37 14.88
N GLY A 105 23.62 2.62 15.19
CA GLY A 105 23.16 3.86 15.81
C GLY A 105 23.37 5.10 14.95
N ASN A 106 23.45 4.94 13.63
CA ASN A 106 23.68 6.05 12.70
C ASN A 106 22.35 6.61 12.16
N THR A 107 21.62 7.32 13.01
CA THR A 107 20.33 7.96 12.68
C THR A 107 20.43 8.87 11.45
N LYS A 108 21.46 9.71 11.39
CA LYS A 108 21.66 10.67 10.27
C LYS A 108 21.93 9.94 8.95
N GLY A 109 22.74 8.88 8.97
CA GLY A 109 23.00 8.04 7.81
C GLY A 109 21.74 7.35 7.29
N PHE A 110 20.92 6.83 8.21
CA PHE A 110 19.61 6.27 7.88
C PHE A 110 18.72 7.29 7.16
N ILE A 111 18.50 8.45 7.81
CA ILE A 111 17.60 9.49 7.29
C ILE A 111 18.06 9.96 5.91
N ASN A 112 19.32 10.40 5.80
CA ASN A 112 19.84 10.95 4.55
C ASN A 112 19.74 9.95 3.39
N THR A 113 20.08 8.69 3.65
CA THR A 113 20.03 7.63 2.63
C THR A 113 18.58 7.35 2.22
N SER A 114 17.67 7.25 3.19
CA SER A 114 16.25 6.99 2.92
C SER A 114 15.60 8.10 2.08
N GLU A 115 15.93 9.35 2.37
CA GLU A 115 15.41 10.55 1.71
C GLU A 115 15.97 10.70 0.31
N MET A 116 17.26 10.40 0.14
CA MET A 116 17.92 10.37 -1.16
C MET A 116 17.22 9.37 -2.09
N TYR A 117 17.00 8.12 -1.65
CA TYR A 117 16.33 7.13 -2.48
C TYR A 117 14.88 7.51 -2.81
N LEU A 118 14.13 8.08 -1.85
CA LEU A 118 12.78 8.60 -2.14
C LEU A 118 12.84 9.71 -3.20
N GLY A 119 13.74 10.69 -3.03
CA GLY A 119 13.91 11.81 -3.94
C GLY A 119 14.28 11.37 -5.36
N GLU A 120 15.17 10.40 -5.51
CA GLU A 120 15.54 9.82 -6.81
C GLU A 120 14.36 9.16 -7.51
N VAL A 121 13.58 8.35 -6.78
CA VAL A 121 12.40 7.67 -7.33
C VAL A 121 11.34 8.67 -7.75
N LEU A 122 11.03 9.65 -6.89
CA LEU A 122 10.04 10.69 -7.20
C LEU A 122 10.47 11.57 -8.38
N LYS A 123 11.75 11.95 -8.45
CA LYS A 123 12.29 12.72 -9.57
C LYS A 123 12.23 11.93 -10.88
N LYS A 124 12.47 10.62 -10.84
CA LYS A 124 12.30 9.76 -12.02
C LYS A 124 10.84 9.65 -12.41
N ALA A 125 9.94 9.41 -11.45
CA ALA A 125 8.50 9.36 -11.67
C ALA A 125 7.98 10.63 -12.34
N GLU A 126 8.37 11.80 -11.83
CA GLU A 126 7.98 13.10 -12.37
C GLU A 126 8.41 13.27 -13.83
N ARG A 127 9.64 12.85 -14.17
CA ARG A 127 10.14 12.90 -15.56
C ARG A 127 9.39 11.97 -16.51
N LEU A 128 8.90 10.83 -16.01
CA LEU A 128 8.14 9.87 -16.80
C LEU A 128 6.66 10.26 -16.95
N ASN A 129 6.19 11.19 -16.12
CA ASN A 129 4.86 11.77 -16.27
C ASN A 129 4.85 12.79 -17.40
N ASN A 130 4.24 12.43 -18.53
CA ASN A 130 4.11 13.29 -19.70
C ASN A 130 2.84 14.16 -19.70
N SER A 131 2.07 14.18 -18.60
CA SER A 131 0.86 14.98 -18.48
C SER A 131 1.18 16.49 -18.45
N PRO A 132 0.44 17.34 -19.19
CA PRO A 132 0.62 18.78 -19.14
C PRO A 132 0.30 19.39 -17.76
N LEU A 133 -0.44 18.67 -16.91
CA LEU A 133 -0.73 19.08 -15.54
C LEU A 133 0.45 18.84 -14.59
N GLY A 134 1.51 18.14 -15.03
CA GLY A 134 2.67 17.83 -14.21
C GLY A 134 2.26 17.16 -12.89
N ARG A 135 2.69 17.73 -11.75
CA ARG A 135 2.38 17.21 -10.41
C ARG A 135 0.91 17.29 -10.02
N GLU A 136 0.12 18.14 -10.69
CA GLU A 136 -1.31 18.25 -10.42
C GLU A 136 -2.13 17.16 -11.12
N ASP A 137 -1.50 16.35 -11.97
CA ASP A 137 -2.12 15.20 -12.59
C ASP A 137 -2.58 14.17 -11.54
N ILE A 138 -3.86 13.78 -11.60
CA ILE A 138 -4.46 12.87 -10.60
C ILE A 138 -3.88 11.45 -10.71
N GLY A 139 -3.47 11.04 -11.91
CA GLY A 139 -2.74 9.78 -12.12
C GLY A 139 -1.36 9.79 -11.48
N TYR A 140 -0.63 10.89 -11.64
CA TYR A 140 0.68 11.08 -11.03
C TYR A 140 0.60 11.15 -9.50
N LYS A 141 -0.36 11.89 -8.93
CA LYS A 141 -0.56 11.94 -7.46
C LYS A 141 -0.80 10.56 -6.87
N GLU A 142 -1.57 9.72 -7.56
CA GLU A 142 -1.80 8.33 -7.15
C GLU A 142 -0.52 7.48 -7.24
N PHE A 143 0.26 7.66 -8.30
CA PHE A 143 1.55 6.99 -8.44
C PHE A 143 2.55 7.41 -7.35
N GLU A 144 2.63 8.71 -7.06
CA GLU A 144 3.44 9.27 -5.98
C GLU A 144 3.03 8.68 -4.61
N ARG A 145 1.72 8.54 -4.36
CA ARG A 145 1.19 7.91 -3.14
C ARG A 145 1.70 6.48 -2.99
N LEU A 146 1.67 5.67 -4.06
CA LEU A 146 2.16 4.29 -4.03
C LEU A 146 3.68 4.20 -3.80
N ILE A 147 4.47 5.12 -4.38
CA ILE A 147 5.92 5.22 -4.11
C ILE A 147 6.16 5.52 -2.63
N LYS A 148 5.46 6.51 -2.07
CA LYS A 148 5.59 6.89 -0.66
C LYS A 148 5.19 5.74 0.26
N GLN A 149 4.08 5.05 -0.01
CA GLN A 149 3.66 3.87 0.76
C GLN A 149 4.73 2.77 0.75
N ARG A 150 5.32 2.46 -0.42
CA ARG A 150 6.40 1.48 -0.53
C ARG A 150 7.66 1.91 0.23
N TRP A 151 7.99 3.20 0.16
CA TRP A 151 9.12 3.78 0.86
C TRP A 151 8.92 3.75 2.38
N PHE A 152 7.76 4.17 2.88
CA PHE A 152 7.42 4.08 4.30
C PHE A 152 7.47 2.65 4.81
N PHE A 153 6.88 1.70 4.07
CA PHE A 153 7.02 0.28 4.39
C PHE A 153 8.50 -0.10 4.54
N THR A 154 9.35 0.29 3.59
CA THR A 154 10.78 -0.01 3.64
C THR A 154 11.45 0.61 4.88
N VAL A 155 11.18 1.89 5.16
CA VAL A 155 11.70 2.62 6.32
C VAL A 155 11.30 1.94 7.63
N PHE A 156 10.00 1.76 7.87
CA PHE A 156 9.49 1.25 9.13
C PHE A 156 9.73 -0.25 9.34
N MET A 157 9.91 -1.04 8.27
CA MET A 157 10.37 -2.43 8.38
C MET A 157 11.85 -2.55 8.75
N SER A 158 12.63 -1.46 8.64
CA SER A 158 14.07 -1.49 8.83
C SER A 158 14.52 -1.19 10.26
N PHE A 159 13.59 -0.81 11.14
CA PHE A 159 13.86 -0.61 12.54
C PHE A 159 12.65 -1.03 13.39
N GLY A 160 12.91 -1.42 14.62
CA GLY A 160 11.90 -1.86 15.58
C GLY A 160 12.50 -2.81 16.60
N GLY A 161 12.30 -2.50 17.88
CA GLY A 161 12.65 -3.37 18.99
C GLY A 161 11.50 -3.54 19.97
N ALA A 162 11.62 -4.51 20.88
CA ALA A 162 10.64 -4.70 21.97
C ALA A 162 10.58 -3.49 22.94
N LYS A 163 11.60 -2.62 22.91
CA LYS A 163 11.65 -1.35 23.64
C LYS A 163 12.15 -0.26 22.70
N LEU A 164 11.54 0.93 22.80
CA LEU A 164 11.94 2.10 22.03
C LEU A 164 13.32 2.60 22.47
N GLY A 165 14.35 2.31 21.67
CA GLY A 165 15.69 2.86 21.88
C GLY A 165 15.82 4.31 21.37
N ASN A 166 16.91 5.01 21.73
CA ASN A 166 17.14 6.40 21.31
C ASN A 166 17.13 6.57 19.78
N VAL A 167 17.78 5.65 19.06
CA VAL A 167 17.86 5.67 17.60
C VAL A 167 16.46 5.54 16.99
N GLU A 168 15.65 4.60 17.50
CA GLU A 168 14.28 4.40 17.03
C GLU A 168 13.41 5.62 17.31
N LYS A 169 13.54 6.19 18.52
CA LYS A 169 12.85 7.43 18.91
C LYS A 169 13.16 8.57 17.94
N ASP A 170 14.43 8.82 17.64
CA ASP A 170 14.85 9.90 16.75
C ASP A 170 14.32 9.70 15.31
N LEU A 171 14.35 8.46 14.81
CA LEU A 171 13.81 8.13 13.49
C LEU A 171 12.29 8.36 13.46
N MET A 172 11.56 7.85 14.45
CA MET A 172 10.11 8.03 14.54
C MET A 172 9.72 9.51 14.62
N LEU A 173 10.40 10.31 15.43
CA LEU A 173 10.16 11.75 15.53
C LEU A 173 10.37 12.44 14.18
N TYR A 174 11.50 12.18 13.53
CA TYR A 174 11.81 12.79 12.24
C TYR A 174 10.74 12.51 11.18
N TYR A 175 10.33 11.24 11.02
CA TYR A 175 9.32 10.90 10.02
C TYR A 175 7.94 11.43 10.41
N TYR A 176 7.60 11.44 11.70
CA TYR A 176 6.36 12.01 12.21
C TYR A 176 6.24 13.49 11.83
N GLU A 177 7.19 14.32 12.25
CA GLU A 177 7.20 15.76 12.00
C GLU A 177 7.17 16.09 10.51
N LYS A 178 7.92 15.32 9.70
CA LYS A 178 8.06 15.62 8.27
C LYS A 178 6.87 15.16 7.43
N TYR A 179 6.23 14.05 7.77
CA TYR A 179 5.25 13.39 6.88
C TYR A 179 3.87 13.11 7.48
N PHE A 180 3.76 13.00 8.79
CA PHE A 180 2.51 12.56 9.43
C PHE A 180 1.83 13.68 10.20
N GLU A 181 2.59 14.54 10.89
CA GLU A 181 2.06 15.54 11.83
C GLU A 181 0.91 16.39 11.25
N LYS A 182 1.10 16.95 10.05
CA LYS A 182 0.11 17.85 9.43
C LYS A 182 -1.17 17.18 8.96
N ASP A 183 -1.12 15.88 8.69
CA ASP A 183 -2.21 15.14 8.07
C ASP A 183 -2.70 13.99 8.96
N ILE A 184 -2.23 13.89 10.20
CA ILE A 184 -2.47 12.76 11.10
C ILE A 184 -3.97 12.45 11.27
N GLU A 185 -4.81 13.49 11.34
CA GLU A 185 -6.26 13.37 11.48
C GLU A 185 -6.96 12.80 10.23
N LYS A 186 -6.31 12.90 9.06
CA LYS A 186 -6.85 12.44 7.77
C LYS A 186 -6.45 11.00 7.45
N TYR A 187 -5.52 10.40 8.20
CA TYR A 187 -5.17 9.00 7.99
C TYR A 187 -6.37 8.10 8.33
N GLN A 188 -6.64 7.12 7.48
CA GLN A 188 -7.78 6.19 7.63
C GLN A 188 -7.32 4.72 7.61
N CYS A 189 -6.01 4.46 7.57
CA CYS A 189 -5.42 3.13 7.38
C CYS A 189 -6.06 2.37 6.21
N ASP A 190 -5.94 2.93 5.02
CA ASP A 190 -6.39 2.24 3.80
C ASP A 190 -5.52 1.00 3.49
N THR A 191 -4.38 0.86 4.17
CA THR A 191 -3.44 -0.24 4.01
C THR A 191 -2.93 -0.73 5.37
N TRP A 192 -2.54 -2.01 5.43
CA TRP A 192 -1.86 -2.60 6.60
C TRP A 192 -0.60 -1.81 7.00
N VAL A 193 0.12 -1.23 6.03
CA VAL A 193 1.33 -0.42 6.30
C VAL A 193 0.97 0.83 7.10
N GLU A 194 -0.09 1.53 6.70
CA GLU A 194 -0.56 2.72 7.42
C GLU A 194 -1.03 2.36 8.83
N TYR A 195 -1.75 1.24 8.99
CA TYR A 195 -2.13 0.71 10.29
C TYR A 195 -0.89 0.50 11.19
N ASN A 196 0.12 -0.24 10.73
CA ASN A 196 1.31 -0.51 11.54
C ASN A 196 2.06 0.75 11.93
N ILE A 197 2.11 1.75 11.05
CA ILE A 197 2.79 3.02 11.36
C ILE A 197 2.03 3.77 12.46
N LEU A 198 0.70 3.90 12.33
CA LEU A 198 -0.12 4.58 13.34
C LEU A 198 -0.12 3.83 14.68
N GLU A 199 -0.24 2.50 14.65
CA GLU A 199 -0.16 1.63 15.83
C GLU A 199 1.15 1.86 16.58
N ARG A 200 2.30 1.88 15.87
CA ARG A 200 3.60 2.16 16.50
C ARG A 200 3.67 3.55 17.12
N TYR A 201 3.13 4.57 16.46
CA TYR A 201 3.05 5.90 17.07
C TYR A 201 2.15 5.92 18.30
N ALA A 202 1.01 5.22 18.27
CA ALA A 202 0.08 5.12 19.38
C ALA A 202 0.71 4.42 20.60
N ILE A 203 1.38 3.28 20.40
CA ILE A 203 2.11 2.55 21.45
C ILE A 203 3.18 3.44 22.12
N HIS A 204 3.87 4.25 21.33
CA HIS A 204 5.02 5.04 21.80
C HIS A 204 4.72 6.53 22.06
N GLN A 205 3.47 6.96 21.94
CA GLN A 205 3.03 8.36 21.98
C GLN A 205 3.57 9.11 23.20
N LYS A 206 3.45 8.52 24.41
CA LYS A 206 3.97 9.10 25.66
C LYS A 206 5.49 9.33 25.64
N THR A 207 6.25 8.43 25.02
CA THR A 207 7.73 8.50 24.97
C THR A 207 8.21 9.48 23.90
N LEU A 208 7.44 9.59 22.82
CA LEU A 208 7.70 10.51 21.72
C LEU A 208 7.32 11.95 22.08
N GLY A 209 6.38 12.14 23.01
CA GLY A 209 6.08 13.46 23.59
C GLY A 209 5.18 14.35 22.72
N PHE A 210 4.47 13.77 21.75
CA PHE A 210 3.43 14.45 20.98
C PHE A 210 2.04 13.90 21.32
N ASN A 211 0.98 14.61 20.94
CA ASN A 211 -0.39 14.15 21.10
C ASN A 211 -0.92 13.55 19.80
N LEU A 212 -1.59 12.41 19.89
CA LEU A 212 -2.35 11.84 18.80
C LEU A 212 -3.84 12.17 18.96
N PRO A 213 -4.58 12.34 17.86
CA PRO A 213 -6.03 12.49 17.93
C PRO A 213 -6.66 11.26 18.59
N LYS A 214 -7.70 11.50 19.39
CA LYS A 214 -8.48 10.43 20.01
C LYS A 214 -9.74 10.17 19.22
N TYR A 215 -10.08 8.89 19.08
CA TYR A 215 -11.25 8.39 18.38
C TYR A 215 -12.11 7.56 19.33
N GLU A 216 -13.38 7.42 18.97
CA GLU A 216 -14.30 6.53 19.66
C GLU A 216 -13.86 5.07 19.48
N ILE A 217 -13.93 4.29 20.56
CA ILE A 217 -13.71 2.84 20.52
C ILE A 217 -14.98 2.18 19.97
N ILE A 218 -14.88 1.55 18.80
CA ILE A 218 -16.02 0.87 18.17
C ILE A 218 -16.38 -0.43 18.90
N GLU A 219 -15.37 -1.15 19.38
CA GLU A 219 -15.53 -2.37 20.17
C GLU A 219 -14.35 -2.51 21.13
N ASN A 220 -14.62 -2.81 22.40
CA ASN A 220 -13.58 -2.90 23.43
C ASN A 220 -12.67 -4.11 23.22
N SER A 221 -11.41 -3.94 23.60
CA SER A 221 -10.33 -4.90 23.42
C SER A 221 -9.24 -4.74 24.49
N ASP A 222 -8.34 -5.70 24.56
CA ASP A 222 -7.16 -5.60 25.43
C ASP A 222 -6.20 -4.47 24.99
N GLU A 223 -6.39 -3.92 23.79
CA GLU A 223 -5.57 -2.86 23.19
C GLU A 223 -6.30 -1.50 23.10
N ASP A 224 -7.33 -1.26 23.91
CA ASP A 224 -8.06 0.01 23.90
C ASP A 224 -7.17 1.23 24.20
N GLU A 225 -6.07 1.02 24.93
CA GLU A 225 -5.07 2.06 25.16
C GLU A 225 -4.41 2.56 23.85
N VAL A 226 -4.30 1.67 22.85
CA VAL A 226 -3.77 1.96 21.51
C VAL A 226 -4.90 2.33 20.57
N ASN A 227 -5.99 1.55 20.54
CA ASN A 227 -7.12 1.73 19.63
C ASN A 227 -7.81 3.09 19.80
N GLN A 228 -7.74 3.73 20.97
CA GLN A 228 -8.27 5.09 21.16
C GLN A 228 -7.59 6.13 20.28
N TYR A 229 -6.41 5.84 19.71
CA TYR A 229 -5.69 6.72 18.79
C TYR A 229 -5.81 6.31 17.33
N LEU A 230 -6.62 5.29 17.06
CA LEU A 230 -6.83 4.73 15.73
C LEU A 230 -8.26 5.08 15.23
N PRO A 231 -8.40 5.67 14.03
CA PRO A 231 -9.69 5.82 13.37
C PRO A 231 -10.45 4.49 13.24
N ALA A 232 -11.78 4.53 13.08
CA ALA A 232 -12.62 3.33 12.99
C ALA A 232 -12.11 2.29 11.96
N LYS A 233 -11.68 2.75 10.78
CA LYS A 233 -11.13 1.86 9.75
C LYS A 233 -9.76 1.24 10.14
N CYS A 234 -8.95 1.96 10.91
CA CYS A 234 -7.72 1.40 11.49
C CYS A 234 -8.04 0.37 12.59
N GLN A 235 -9.06 0.61 13.42
CA GLN A 235 -9.51 -0.38 14.40
C GLN A 235 -10.01 -1.66 13.71
N GLU A 236 -10.69 -1.56 12.57
CA GLU A 236 -11.08 -2.73 11.75
C GLU A 236 -9.87 -3.61 11.38
N GLU A 237 -8.74 -3.00 11.01
CA GLU A 237 -7.51 -3.72 10.64
C GLU A 237 -6.89 -4.48 11.83
N TYR A 238 -7.00 -3.97 13.06
CA TYR A 238 -6.63 -4.71 14.27
C TYR A 238 -7.46 -6.01 14.41
N PHE A 239 -8.78 -5.91 14.26
CA PHE A 239 -9.66 -7.08 14.36
C PHE A 239 -9.44 -8.06 13.20
N LYS A 240 -9.17 -7.59 11.97
CA LYS A 240 -8.80 -8.44 10.83
C LYS A 240 -7.49 -9.20 11.06
N SER A 241 -6.49 -8.51 11.60
CA SER A 241 -5.19 -9.10 11.93
C SER A 241 -5.34 -10.16 13.02
N SER A 242 -6.13 -9.87 14.05
CA SER A 242 -6.47 -10.82 15.12
C SER A 242 -7.22 -12.05 14.59
N TYR A 243 -8.24 -11.85 13.74
CA TYR A 243 -8.95 -12.95 13.08
C TYR A 243 -8.00 -13.85 12.30
N SER A 244 -7.18 -13.25 11.44
CA SER A 244 -6.22 -13.97 10.59
C SER A 244 -5.21 -14.77 11.43
N PHE A 245 -4.71 -14.19 12.52
CA PHE A 245 -3.81 -14.87 13.46
C PHE A 245 -4.47 -16.11 14.09
N TRP A 246 -5.69 -16.00 14.61
CA TRP A 246 -6.36 -17.13 15.26
C TRP A 246 -6.76 -18.23 14.27
N VAL A 247 -7.12 -17.88 13.04
CA VAL A 247 -7.31 -18.84 11.94
C VAL A 247 -6.02 -19.61 11.67
N GLN A 248 -4.87 -18.93 11.56
CA GLN A 248 -3.57 -19.58 11.36
C GLN A 248 -3.18 -20.47 12.56
N LYS A 249 -3.55 -20.08 13.78
CA LYS A 249 -3.35 -20.88 15.00
C LYS A 249 -4.34 -22.04 15.15
N LYS A 250 -5.33 -22.17 14.25
CA LYS A 250 -6.41 -23.16 14.30
C LYS A 250 -7.28 -23.08 15.56
N ASP A 251 -7.34 -21.91 16.21
CA ASP A 251 -8.24 -21.63 17.33
C ASP A 251 -9.54 -21.02 16.79
N LEU A 252 -10.48 -21.91 16.44
CA LEU A 252 -11.72 -21.50 15.78
C LEU A 252 -12.67 -20.74 16.71
N VAL A 253 -12.59 -20.95 18.02
CA VAL A 253 -13.45 -20.25 18.99
C VAL A 253 -13.07 -18.77 19.03
N ARG A 254 -11.77 -18.46 19.12
CA ARG A 254 -11.31 -17.07 19.05
C ARG A 254 -11.51 -16.49 17.66
N ALA A 255 -11.21 -17.23 16.60
CA ALA A 255 -11.44 -16.76 15.23
C ALA A 255 -12.90 -16.35 15.02
N GLU A 256 -13.88 -17.14 15.46
CA GLU A 256 -15.30 -16.81 15.30
C GLU A 256 -15.70 -15.56 16.12
N LYS A 257 -15.12 -15.35 17.31
CA LYS A 257 -15.29 -14.10 18.07
C LYS A 257 -14.90 -12.89 17.23
N TYR A 258 -13.70 -12.89 16.65
CA TYR A 258 -13.21 -11.76 15.84
C TYR A 258 -14.00 -11.60 14.53
N LYS A 259 -14.37 -12.71 13.89
CA LYS A 259 -15.24 -12.69 12.71
C LYS A 259 -16.57 -12.01 13.00
N LYS A 260 -17.22 -12.33 14.12
CA LYS A 260 -18.49 -11.72 14.54
C LYS A 260 -18.35 -10.21 14.74
N ILE A 261 -17.30 -9.75 15.42
CA ILE A 261 -16.99 -8.33 15.60
C ILE A 261 -16.84 -7.65 14.24
N LEU A 262 -16.04 -8.22 13.35
CA LEU A 262 -15.80 -7.68 12.01
C LEU A 262 -17.10 -7.53 11.19
N THR A 263 -17.99 -8.52 11.25
CA THR A 263 -19.25 -8.47 10.49
C THR A 263 -20.31 -7.58 11.13
N GLU A 264 -20.45 -7.60 12.46
CA GLU A 264 -21.54 -6.90 13.16
C GLU A 264 -21.21 -5.44 13.46
N LYS A 265 -19.95 -5.13 13.78
CA LYS A 265 -19.52 -3.79 14.20
C LYS A 265 -18.90 -2.98 13.06
N PHE A 266 -18.07 -3.64 12.26
CA PHE A 266 -17.36 -2.98 11.16
C PHE A 266 -17.99 -3.21 9.79
N HIS A 267 -18.98 -4.10 9.68
CA HIS A 267 -19.61 -4.48 8.41
C HIS A 267 -18.59 -4.94 7.35
N ALA A 268 -17.49 -5.54 7.80
CA ALA A 268 -16.40 -5.99 6.95
C ALA A 268 -16.85 -7.17 6.06
N LYS A 269 -16.34 -7.20 4.83
CA LYS A 269 -16.42 -8.38 3.95
C LYS A 269 -15.16 -9.22 4.18
N LEU A 270 -15.34 -10.45 4.66
CA LEU A 270 -14.27 -11.38 5.01
C LEU A 270 -14.08 -12.47 3.95
#